data_AF-A0A2E8H6J8-F1
#
_entry.id   AF-A0A2E8H6J8-F1
#
_cell.length_a   1.000
_cell.length_b   1.000
_cell.length_c   1.000
_cell.angle_alpha   90.00
_cell.angle_beta   90.00
_cell.angle_gamma   90.00
#
_symmetry.space_group_name_H-M   'P 1'
#
loop_
_entity.id
_entity.type
_entity.pdbx_description
1 polymer ?
#
loop_
_entity_poly.entity_id
_entity_poly.type
_entity_poly.pdbx_seq_one_letter_code
_entity_poly.pdbx_strand_id
1 'polypeptide(L)'
;MASVAIGILEVRGMVALAAAVDVMFKAATVRLAGRHMIGSGWLTVVLDGATGDVQTAIDRGREEAARHGDVITAAVVPRPESRALEPMPHGRAKLAGSHDYEALGILETKGVVPLAAAADAMVKAADVELAGWTAIGGALVHAFVTGSVGDVEAAIAAGETAARRAGEFHGTLLLSQPEAEIGALFPPQPAGACRAVGALGIVETTGYVGSVAASDQMVKEADVDVVSLTIGSGGRVAALVDGRLDEVAAAVR
;
A
#
# COMPACT_ATOMS: atom_id res chain seq x y z
N MET A 1 7.75 20.65 -31.81
CA MET A 1 7.42 19.55 -30.89
C MET A 1 7.26 20.14 -29.51
N ALA A 2 6.17 19.84 -28.80
CA ALA A 2 6.04 20.28 -27.40
C ALA A 2 7.26 19.78 -26.61
N SER A 3 7.84 20.62 -25.74
CA SER A 3 8.96 20.20 -24.92
C SER A 3 8.45 19.18 -23.90
N VAL A 4 8.83 17.91 -24.10
CA VAL A 4 8.52 16.85 -23.15
C VAL A 4 9.36 17.09 -21.91
N ALA A 5 8.73 17.00 -20.74
CA ALA A 5 9.39 17.03 -19.44
C ALA A 5 9.14 15.73 -18.70
N ILE A 6 10.00 15.46 -17.72
CA ILE A 6 9.79 14.41 -16.73
C ILE A 6 9.53 15.08 -15.38
N GLY A 7 8.48 14.65 -14.70
CA GLY A 7 8.18 14.99 -13.31
C GLY A 7 8.56 13.83 -12.41
N ILE A 8 9.17 14.10 -11.26
CA ILE A 8 9.52 13.10 -10.26
C ILE A 8 8.94 13.56 -8.93
N LEU A 9 8.10 12.72 -8.32
CA LEU A 9 7.65 12.90 -6.94
C LEU A 9 8.05 11.66 -6.14
N GLU A 10 8.72 11.91 -5.02
CA GLU A 10 9.11 10.90 -4.05
C GLU A 10 8.57 11.26 -2.68
N VAL A 11 7.87 10.30 -2.06
CA VAL A 11 7.22 10.48 -0.76
C VAL A 11 7.48 9.27 0.12
N ARG A 12 7.21 9.42 1.41
CA ARG A 12 7.14 8.32 2.35
C ARG A 12 5.68 7.89 2.56
N GLY A 13 5.39 6.61 2.31
CA GLY A 13 4.05 6.04 2.54
C GLY A 13 3.15 6.04 1.30
N MET A 14 2.31 5.00 1.18
CA MET A 14 1.37 4.85 0.07
C MET A 14 0.22 5.84 0.13
N VAL A 15 -0.23 6.19 1.34
CA VAL A 15 -1.30 7.17 1.54
C VAL A 15 -0.92 8.54 0.93
N ALA A 16 0.30 9.01 1.22
CA ALA A 16 0.80 10.25 0.64
C ALA A 16 0.95 10.17 -0.89
N LEU A 17 1.42 9.03 -1.41
CA LEU A 17 1.60 8.86 -2.85
C LEU A 17 0.27 8.84 -3.60
N ALA A 18 -0.70 8.07 -3.12
CA ALA A 18 -1.99 7.92 -3.78
C ALA A 18 -2.76 9.25 -3.83
N ALA A 19 -2.78 10.00 -2.73
CA ALA A 19 -3.41 11.32 -2.68
C ALA A 19 -2.77 12.28 -3.70
N ALA A 20 -1.43 12.28 -3.77
CA ALA A 20 -0.70 13.10 -4.72
C ALA A 20 -0.98 12.72 -6.17
N VAL A 21 -0.94 11.43 -6.49
CA VAL A 21 -1.15 10.91 -7.85
C VAL A 21 -2.57 11.20 -8.34
N ASP A 22 -3.58 11.05 -7.50
CA ASP A 22 -4.97 11.39 -7.85
C ASP A 22 -5.10 12.87 -8.23
N VAL A 23 -4.56 13.77 -7.38
CA VAL A 23 -4.57 15.21 -7.65
C VAL A 23 -3.74 15.58 -8.89
N MET A 24 -2.61 14.91 -9.11
CA MET A 24 -1.74 15.14 -10.28
C MET A 24 -2.48 14.92 -11.59
N PHE A 25 -3.18 13.78 -11.72
CA PHE A 25 -3.92 13.47 -12.93
C PHE A 25 -5.13 14.38 -13.13
N LYS A 26 -5.80 14.76 -12.04
CA LYS A 26 -6.91 15.74 -12.08
C LYS A 26 -6.45 17.15 -12.43
N ALA A 27 -5.20 17.50 -12.15
CA ALA A 27 -4.67 18.84 -12.34
C ALA A 27 -4.14 19.13 -13.75
N ALA A 28 -3.64 18.12 -14.46
CA ALA A 28 -3.02 18.30 -15.77
C ALA A 28 -2.97 17.01 -16.60
N THR A 29 -2.84 17.15 -17.92
CA THR A 29 -2.69 16.01 -18.82
C THR A 29 -1.25 15.47 -18.79
N VAL A 30 -1.02 14.51 -17.89
CA VAL A 30 0.25 13.82 -17.70
C VAL A 30 0.06 12.31 -17.75
N ARG A 31 1.12 11.57 -18.08
CA ARG A 31 1.12 10.11 -18.07
C ARG A 31 2.09 9.61 -17.01
N LEU A 32 1.68 8.60 -16.25
CA LEU A 32 2.60 7.86 -15.39
C LEU A 32 3.58 7.03 -16.25
N ALA A 33 4.85 7.39 -16.17
CA ALA A 33 5.95 6.75 -16.89
C ALA A 33 6.53 5.56 -16.11
N GLY A 34 6.46 5.59 -14.78
CA GLY A 34 6.91 4.53 -13.91
C GLY A 34 6.67 4.80 -12.42
N ARG A 35 6.78 3.75 -11.61
CA ARG A 35 6.81 3.81 -10.15
C ARG A 35 7.94 2.97 -9.58
N HIS A 36 8.53 3.40 -8.47
CA HIS A 36 9.68 2.73 -7.85
C HIS A 36 9.50 2.66 -6.34
N MET A 37 9.89 1.51 -5.80
CA MET A 37 10.09 1.29 -4.37
C MET A 37 11.60 1.18 -4.17
N ILE A 38 12.20 2.12 -3.45
CA ILE A 38 13.65 2.12 -3.20
C ILE A 38 13.99 1.64 -1.78
N GLY A 39 12.98 1.18 -1.03
CA GLY A 39 13.11 0.70 0.33
C GLY A 39 12.78 1.77 1.36
N SER A 40 12.83 1.40 2.64
CA SER A 40 12.54 2.29 3.78
C SER A 40 11.17 3.00 3.75
N GLY A 41 10.24 2.55 2.90
CA GLY A 41 8.91 3.16 2.75
C GLY A 41 8.88 4.33 1.76
N TRP A 42 9.96 4.55 1.01
CA TRP A 42 10.02 5.58 -0.01
C TRP A 42 9.44 5.06 -1.32
N LEU A 43 8.52 5.85 -1.86
CA LEU A 43 7.83 5.58 -3.10
C LEU A 43 8.05 6.74 -4.05
N THR A 44 8.50 6.42 -5.26
CA THR A 44 8.75 7.37 -6.33
C THR A 44 7.75 7.14 -7.46
N VAL A 45 7.16 8.20 -7.99
CA VAL A 45 6.45 8.20 -9.27
C VAL A 45 7.13 9.13 -10.25
N VAL A 46 7.13 8.71 -11.51
CA VAL A 46 7.70 9.46 -12.62
C VAL A 46 6.60 9.72 -13.63
N LEU A 47 6.38 10.99 -13.95
CA LEU A 47 5.38 11.46 -14.92
C LEU A 47 6.08 11.96 -16.17
N ASP A 48 5.45 11.80 -17.34
CA ASP A 48 5.83 12.52 -18.56
C ASP A 48 4.63 13.27 -19.17
N GLY A 49 4.95 14.34 -19.90
CA GLY A 49 3.95 15.21 -20.50
C GLY A 49 4.58 16.50 -21.04
N ALA A 50 3.74 17.46 -21.42
CA ALA A 50 4.20 18.80 -21.75
C ALA A 50 4.80 19.47 -20.51
N THR A 51 5.84 20.29 -20.69
CA THR A 51 6.57 20.91 -19.55
C THR A 51 5.65 21.69 -18.59
N GLY A 52 4.65 22.41 -19.12
CA GLY A 52 3.67 23.12 -18.29
C GLY A 52 2.79 22.18 -17.47
N ASP A 53 2.24 21.14 -18.11
CA ASP A 53 1.39 20.14 -17.46
C ASP A 53 2.13 19.38 -16.35
N VAL A 54 3.37 18.97 -16.63
CA VAL A 54 4.23 18.30 -15.65
C VAL A 54 4.53 19.22 -14.46
N GLN A 55 4.79 20.51 -14.70
CA GLN A 55 5.01 21.48 -13.63
C GLN A 55 3.77 21.60 -12.74
N THR A 56 2.60 21.78 -13.35
CA THR A 56 1.32 21.85 -12.63
C THR A 56 1.05 20.59 -11.82
N ALA A 57 1.21 19.40 -12.43
CA ALA A 57 1.00 18.14 -11.73
C ALA A 57 1.94 18.00 -10.51
N ILE A 58 3.24 18.23 -10.68
CA ILE A 58 4.23 18.08 -9.60
C ILE A 58 3.98 19.06 -8.46
N ASP A 59 3.65 20.32 -8.75
CA ASP A 59 3.34 21.31 -7.71
C ASP A 59 2.11 20.90 -6.90
N ARG A 60 1.04 20.49 -7.58
CA ARG A 60 -0.22 20.09 -6.92
C ARG A 60 -0.07 18.80 -6.13
N GLY A 61 0.60 17.79 -6.68
CA GLY A 61 0.83 16.54 -5.96
C GLY A 61 1.81 16.70 -4.79
N ARG A 62 2.81 17.59 -4.87
CA ARG A 62 3.66 17.92 -3.71
C ARG A 62 2.85 18.51 -2.57
N GLU A 63 1.98 19.48 -2.87
CA GLU A 63 1.12 20.12 -1.87
C GLU A 63 0.17 19.12 -1.22
N GLU A 64 -0.41 18.22 -2.00
CA GLU A 64 -1.31 17.19 -1.47
C GLU A 64 -0.55 16.14 -0.64
N ALA A 65 0.56 15.60 -1.15
CA ALA A 65 1.39 14.63 -0.42
C ALA A 65 1.79 15.13 0.97
N ALA A 66 2.16 16.40 1.09
CA ALA A 66 2.62 17.01 2.34
C ALA A 66 1.56 17.05 3.45
N ARG A 67 0.28 16.81 3.13
CA ARG A 67 -0.81 16.69 4.12
C ARG A 67 -0.85 15.31 4.77
N HIS A 68 -0.27 14.31 4.11
CA HIS A 68 -0.44 12.89 4.42
C HIS A 68 0.87 12.20 4.80
N GLY A 69 2.03 12.74 4.42
CA GLY A 69 3.32 12.17 4.76
C GLY A 69 4.51 13.05 4.33
N ASP A 70 5.71 12.51 4.50
CA ASP A 70 6.94 13.23 4.15
C ASP A 70 7.12 13.27 2.63
N VAL A 71 7.27 14.47 2.08
CA VAL A 71 7.77 14.65 0.71
C VAL A 71 9.29 14.61 0.74
N ILE A 72 9.87 13.63 0.06
CA ILE A 72 11.33 13.45 -0.02
C ILE A 72 11.89 14.29 -1.16
N THR A 73 11.26 14.27 -2.33
CA THR A 73 11.69 15.04 -3.51
C THR A 73 10.50 15.34 -4.41
N ALA A 74 10.48 16.53 -5.00
CA ALA A 74 9.55 16.93 -6.05
C ALA A 74 10.34 17.75 -7.08
N ALA A 75 10.48 17.25 -8.30
CA ALA A 75 11.34 17.85 -9.31
C ALA A 75 10.74 17.75 -10.72
N VAL A 76 11.05 18.75 -11.54
CA VAL A 76 10.73 18.77 -12.97
C VAL A 76 12.02 18.90 -13.76
N VAL A 77 12.23 17.98 -14.69
CA VAL A 77 13.37 17.99 -15.61
C VAL A 77 12.85 18.35 -17.01
N PRO A 78 13.03 19.60 -17.47
CA PRO A 78 12.57 20.02 -18.78
C PRO A 78 13.52 19.51 -19.87
N ARG A 79 12.96 18.96 -20.95
CA ARG A 79 13.70 18.47 -22.13
C ARG A 79 14.86 17.53 -21.74
N PRO A 80 14.57 16.43 -21.01
CA PRO A 80 15.60 15.49 -20.61
C PRO A 80 16.25 14.83 -21.83
N GLU A 81 17.56 14.61 -21.75
CA GLU A 81 18.31 13.93 -22.81
C GLU A 81 17.91 12.46 -22.90
N SER A 82 17.39 12.02 -24.06
CA SER A 82 16.85 10.66 -24.22
C SER A 82 17.87 9.57 -23.89
N ARG A 83 19.14 9.77 -24.28
CA ARG A 83 20.24 8.84 -23.94
C ARG A 83 20.47 8.65 -22.44
N ALA A 84 20.08 9.63 -21.63
CA ALA A 84 20.19 9.54 -20.18
C ALA A 84 18.99 8.83 -19.56
N LEU A 85 17.79 8.97 -20.16
CA LEU A 85 16.56 8.34 -19.68
C LEU A 85 16.42 6.87 -20.09
N GLU A 86 16.82 6.52 -21.32
CA GLU A 86 16.68 5.17 -21.86
C GLU A 86 17.28 4.06 -20.98
N PRO A 87 18.47 4.20 -20.39
CA PRO A 87 19.03 3.16 -19.52
C PRO A 87 18.49 3.21 -18.09
N MET A 88 17.74 4.24 -17.69
CA MET A 88 17.25 4.35 -16.32
C MET A 88 16.12 3.34 -16.08
N PRO A 89 16.07 2.71 -14.89
CA PRO A 89 15.02 1.76 -14.53
C PRO A 89 13.63 2.42 -14.38
N HIS A 90 13.55 3.73 -14.62
CA HIS A 90 12.35 4.54 -14.41
C HIS A 90 11.40 4.61 -15.59
N GLY A 91 11.82 4.16 -16.77
CA GLY A 91 11.00 4.15 -17.97
C GLY A 91 10.26 2.82 -18.17
N ARG A 92 8.93 2.90 -18.28
CA ARG A 92 8.06 1.86 -18.89
C ARG A 92 7.92 0.55 -18.12
N ALA A 93 7.68 0.62 -16.82
CA ALA A 93 7.01 -0.50 -16.17
C ALA A 93 5.62 -0.64 -16.80
N LYS A 94 5.21 -1.87 -17.14
CA LYS A 94 3.83 -2.15 -17.55
C LYS A 94 2.94 -1.90 -16.32
N LEU A 95 2.35 -0.73 -16.26
CA LEU A 95 1.46 -0.35 -15.16
C LEU A 95 0.19 -1.21 -15.25
N ALA A 96 -0.34 -1.60 -14.09
CA ALA A 96 -1.61 -2.32 -14.03
C ALA A 96 -2.72 -1.49 -14.73
N GLY A 97 -3.77 -2.17 -15.21
CA GLY A 97 -4.82 -1.55 -16.01
C GLY A 97 -5.52 -0.38 -15.32
N SER A 98 -6.10 0.51 -16.11
CA SER A 98 -7.03 1.54 -15.64
C SER A 98 -8.31 0.89 -15.10
N HIS A 99 -8.79 1.34 -13.94
CA HIS A 99 -10.03 0.85 -13.35
C HIS A 99 -10.89 2.02 -12.89
N ASP A 100 -12.15 2.04 -13.30
CA ASP A 100 -13.11 3.03 -12.84
C ASP A 100 -13.72 2.56 -11.51
N TYR A 101 -13.23 3.13 -10.40
CA TYR A 101 -13.79 2.90 -9.07
C TYR A 101 -14.73 4.05 -8.68
N GLU A 102 -15.82 3.75 -7.98
CA GLU A 102 -16.65 4.80 -7.37
C GLU A 102 -15.90 5.48 -6.21
N ALA A 103 -15.32 4.67 -5.32
CA ALA A 103 -14.45 5.14 -4.24
C ALA A 103 -13.32 4.15 -3.98
N LEU A 104 -12.20 4.70 -3.51
CA LEU A 104 -11.02 3.96 -3.08
C LEU A 104 -10.65 4.34 -1.65
N GLY A 105 -10.52 3.34 -0.79
CA GLY A 105 -9.97 3.45 0.54
C GLY A 105 -8.59 2.85 0.63
N ILE A 106 -7.69 3.53 1.34
CA ILE A 106 -6.34 3.05 1.64
C ILE A 106 -6.14 3.11 3.14
N LEU A 107 -5.59 2.04 3.70
CA LEU A 107 -5.17 1.99 5.10
C LEU A 107 -3.75 1.47 5.18
N GLU A 108 -2.88 2.19 5.87
CA GLU A 108 -1.46 1.89 6.01
C GLU A 108 -1.07 1.77 7.50
N THR A 109 -0.23 0.79 7.81
CA THR A 109 0.25 0.47 9.16
C THR A 109 1.74 0.16 9.15
N LYS A 110 2.36 0.10 10.33
CA LYS A 110 3.68 -0.52 10.51
C LYS A 110 3.53 -1.95 11.03
N GLY A 111 3.75 -2.91 10.14
CA GLY A 111 3.57 -4.33 10.41
C GLY A 111 2.27 -4.89 9.83
N VAL A 112 2.30 -6.18 9.50
CA VAL A 112 1.20 -6.95 8.89
C VAL A 112 0.12 -7.27 9.91
N VAL A 113 0.44 -7.43 11.20
CA VAL A 113 -0.56 -7.69 12.26
C VAL A 113 -1.63 -6.60 12.34
N PRO A 114 -1.29 -5.30 12.52
CA PRO A 114 -2.31 -4.26 12.51
C PRO A 114 -3.02 -4.12 11.17
N LEU A 115 -2.34 -4.42 10.04
CA LEU A 115 -2.98 -4.40 8.74
C LEU A 115 -4.03 -5.51 8.58
N ALA A 116 -3.72 -6.72 9.02
CA ALA A 116 -4.62 -7.86 8.93
C ALA A 116 -5.87 -7.64 9.79
N ALA A 117 -5.69 -7.14 11.02
CA ALA A 117 -6.80 -6.75 11.90
C ALA A 117 -7.66 -5.64 11.28
N ALA A 118 -7.03 -4.67 10.62
CA ALA A 118 -7.74 -3.60 9.93
C ALA A 118 -8.52 -4.10 8.71
N ALA A 119 -7.90 -4.92 7.86
CA ALA A 119 -8.52 -5.48 6.67
C ALA A 119 -9.74 -6.34 7.03
N ASP A 120 -9.62 -7.18 8.06
CA ASP A 120 -10.74 -7.96 8.61
C ASP A 120 -11.89 -7.06 9.10
N ALA A 121 -11.57 -5.98 9.83
CA ALA A 121 -12.57 -5.04 10.30
C ALA A 121 -13.24 -4.25 9.15
N MET A 122 -12.47 -3.84 8.14
CA MET A 122 -12.98 -3.11 6.97
C MET A 122 -14.05 -3.91 6.22
N VAL A 123 -13.74 -5.15 5.84
CA VAL A 123 -14.66 -6.00 5.06
C VAL A 123 -15.86 -6.51 5.87
N LYS A 124 -15.80 -6.46 7.21
CA LYS A 124 -16.92 -6.79 8.09
C LYS A 124 -17.84 -5.60 8.37
N ALA A 125 -17.34 -4.38 8.23
CA ALA A 125 -18.07 -3.17 8.61
C ALA A 125 -19.00 -2.66 7.51
N ALA A 126 -18.66 -2.88 6.24
CA ALA A 126 -19.41 -2.36 5.09
C ALA A 126 -19.25 -3.26 3.86
N ASP A 127 -20.06 -3.01 2.82
CA ASP A 127 -19.98 -3.72 1.54
C ASP A 127 -18.81 -3.17 0.69
N VAL A 128 -17.60 -3.65 0.99
CA VAL A 128 -16.36 -3.25 0.29
C VAL A 128 -15.58 -4.46 -0.21
N GLU A 129 -14.95 -4.32 -1.37
CA GLU A 129 -14.00 -5.29 -1.91
C GLU A 129 -12.57 -4.94 -1.47
N LEU A 130 -11.88 -5.90 -0.85
CA LEU A 130 -10.44 -5.80 -0.58
C LEU A 130 -9.65 -6.06 -1.87
N ALA A 131 -9.24 -4.99 -2.56
CA ALA A 131 -8.55 -5.06 -3.85
C ALA A 131 -7.12 -5.62 -3.75
N GLY A 132 -6.50 -5.54 -2.56
CA GLY A 132 -5.20 -6.15 -2.29
C GLY A 132 -4.41 -5.41 -1.21
N TRP A 133 -3.22 -5.92 -0.90
CA TRP A 133 -2.30 -5.31 0.05
C TRP A 133 -0.84 -5.56 -0.34
N THR A 134 0.08 -4.70 0.09
CA THR A 134 1.53 -4.91 -0.13
C THR A 134 2.37 -4.14 0.89
N ALA A 135 3.62 -4.57 1.03
CA ALA A 135 4.66 -3.87 1.77
C ALA A 135 5.47 -2.95 0.85
N ILE A 136 5.96 -1.83 1.37
CA ILE A 136 6.72 -0.82 0.59
C ILE A 136 8.12 -0.49 1.16
N GLY A 137 8.55 -1.16 2.23
CA GLY A 137 9.80 -0.84 2.92
C GLY A 137 9.57 -0.21 4.29
N GLY A 138 10.57 -0.30 5.17
CA GLY A 138 10.52 0.38 6.48
C GLY A 138 9.41 -0.09 7.42
N ALA A 139 8.98 -1.35 7.27
CA ALA A 139 7.83 -1.97 7.92
C ALA A 139 6.46 -1.39 7.52
N LEU A 140 6.41 -0.44 6.57
CA LEU A 140 5.14 0.07 6.05
C LEU A 140 4.48 -0.98 5.15
N VAL A 141 3.20 -1.22 5.44
CA VAL A 141 2.31 -2.11 4.70
C VAL A 141 0.94 -1.45 4.59
N HIS A 142 0.26 -1.64 3.47
CA HIS A 142 -1.05 -1.02 3.25
C HIS A 142 -1.99 -1.95 2.50
N ALA A 143 -3.29 -1.68 2.64
CA ALA A 143 -4.37 -2.38 1.99
C ALA A 143 -5.29 -1.38 1.26
N PHE A 144 -5.90 -1.85 0.18
CA PHE A 144 -6.86 -1.10 -0.64
C PHE A 144 -8.24 -1.72 -0.53
N VAL A 145 -9.26 -0.89 -0.32
CA VAL A 145 -10.68 -1.30 -0.38
C VAL A 145 -11.43 -0.44 -1.40
N THR A 146 -12.39 -1.02 -2.10
CA THR A 146 -13.22 -0.31 -3.08
C THR A 146 -14.69 -0.58 -2.82
N GLY A 147 -15.56 0.35 -3.20
CA GLY A 147 -17.00 0.26 -2.96
C GLY A 147 -17.67 1.62 -3.15
N SER A 148 -18.87 1.78 -2.58
CA SER A 148 -19.51 3.09 -2.53
C SER A 148 -18.75 4.05 -1.60
N VAL A 149 -18.91 5.36 -1.78
CA VAL A 149 -18.23 6.36 -0.92
C VAL A 149 -18.56 6.13 0.56
N GLY A 150 -19.83 5.85 0.89
CA GLY A 150 -20.28 5.63 2.26
C GLY A 150 -19.75 4.32 2.85
N ASP A 151 -19.69 3.25 2.06
CA ASP A 151 -19.16 1.97 2.51
C ASP A 151 -17.64 2.05 2.76
N VAL A 152 -16.91 2.71 1.87
CA VAL A 152 -15.46 2.94 2.04
C VAL A 152 -15.16 3.79 3.28
N GLU A 153 -15.94 4.84 3.55
CA GLU A 153 -15.79 5.67 4.74
C GLU A 153 -16.01 4.86 6.03
N ALA A 154 -17.10 4.08 6.09
CA ALA A 154 -17.41 3.23 7.22
C ALA A 154 -16.35 2.13 7.43
N ALA A 155 -15.89 1.50 6.34
CA ALA A 155 -14.83 0.51 6.38
C ALA A 155 -13.54 1.10 6.96
N ILE A 156 -13.05 2.23 6.42
CA ILE A 156 -11.81 2.89 6.90
C ILE A 156 -11.89 3.20 8.39
N ALA A 157 -13.01 3.73 8.88
CA ALA A 157 -13.18 4.07 10.30
C ALA A 157 -13.08 2.83 11.22
N ALA A 158 -13.68 1.71 10.81
CA ALA A 158 -13.57 0.45 11.52
C ALA A 158 -12.14 -0.12 11.46
N GLY A 159 -11.53 -0.06 10.28
CA GLY A 159 -10.16 -0.50 10.04
C GLY A 159 -9.13 0.27 10.88
N GLU A 160 -9.22 1.59 10.94
CA GLU A 160 -8.34 2.44 11.74
C GLU A 160 -8.42 2.08 13.22
N THR A 161 -9.64 1.92 13.74
CA THR A 161 -9.86 1.53 15.14
C THR A 161 -9.21 0.17 15.43
N ALA A 162 -9.36 -0.80 14.54
CA ALA A 162 -8.77 -2.13 14.68
C ALA A 162 -7.24 -2.09 14.57
N ALA A 163 -6.69 -1.35 13.61
CA ALA A 163 -5.24 -1.16 13.44
C ALA A 163 -4.60 -0.58 14.69
N ARG A 164 -5.16 0.51 15.24
CA ARG A 164 -4.65 1.19 16.44
C ARG A 164 -4.67 0.29 17.68
N ARG A 165 -5.65 -0.61 17.77
CA ARG A 165 -5.72 -1.59 18.85
C ARG A 165 -4.70 -2.71 18.69
N ALA A 166 -4.46 -3.15 17.46
CA ALA A 166 -3.58 -4.27 17.14
C ALA A 166 -2.10 -3.91 17.02
N GLY A 167 -1.76 -2.63 16.76
CA GLY A 167 -0.39 -2.19 16.59
C GLY A 167 -0.26 -0.75 16.14
N GLU A 168 0.80 -0.46 15.38
CA GLU A 168 1.12 0.89 14.96
C GLU A 168 0.39 1.25 13.65
N PHE A 169 -0.60 2.12 13.77
CA PHE A 169 -1.30 2.75 12.64
C PHE A 169 -0.45 3.86 12.02
N HIS A 170 -0.42 3.94 10.68
CA HIS A 170 0.33 4.97 9.96
C HIS A 170 -0.58 6.05 9.36
N GLY A 171 -1.59 5.66 8.59
CA GLY A 171 -2.48 6.62 7.93
C GLY A 171 -3.60 5.97 7.14
N THR A 172 -4.58 6.78 6.76
CA THR A 172 -5.73 6.39 5.93
C THR A 172 -6.00 7.45 4.86
N LEU A 173 -6.63 7.03 3.76
CA LEU A 173 -7.08 7.92 2.69
C LEU A 173 -8.38 7.39 2.11
N LEU A 174 -9.33 8.30 1.89
CA LEU A 174 -10.51 8.06 1.06
C LEU A 174 -10.41 8.97 -0.17
N LEU A 175 -10.50 8.37 -1.36
CA LEU A 175 -10.66 9.08 -2.62
C LEU A 175 -12.05 8.77 -3.17
N SER A 176 -12.86 9.83 -3.33
CA SER A 176 -14.11 9.75 -4.10
C SER A 176 -13.79 9.99 -5.56
N GLN A 177 -14.28 9.11 -6.44
CA GLN A 177 -14.02 9.15 -7.88
C GLN A 177 -12.51 9.26 -8.16
N PRO A 178 -11.70 8.28 -7.73
CA PRO A 178 -10.28 8.28 -8.02
C PRO A 178 -10.05 8.21 -9.53
N GLU A 179 -8.97 8.84 -10.01
CA GLU A 179 -8.60 8.73 -11.42
C GLU A 179 -8.27 7.27 -11.78
N ALA A 180 -8.70 6.81 -12.96
CA ALA A 180 -8.61 5.40 -13.34
C ALA A 180 -7.16 4.88 -13.36
N GLU A 181 -6.20 5.74 -13.71
CA GLU A 181 -4.77 5.46 -13.72
C GLU A 181 -4.18 5.16 -12.34
N ILE A 182 -4.88 5.47 -11.24
CA ILE A 182 -4.42 5.15 -9.88
C ILE A 182 -4.28 3.64 -9.67
N GLY A 183 -5.01 2.82 -10.42
CA GLY A 183 -4.91 1.36 -10.39
C GLY A 183 -3.48 0.86 -10.65
N ALA A 184 -2.63 1.67 -11.30
CA ALA A 184 -1.22 1.40 -11.47
C ALA A 184 -0.43 1.25 -10.16
N LEU A 185 -0.92 1.84 -9.07
CA LEU A 185 -0.33 1.75 -7.73
C LEU A 185 -0.69 0.45 -7.01
N PHE A 186 -1.71 -0.26 -7.48
CA PHE A 186 -2.25 -1.42 -6.77
C PHE A 186 -1.28 -2.60 -6.88
N PRO A 187 -1.22 -3.46 -5.86
CA PRO A 187 -0.51 -4.71 -5.97
C PRO A 187 -1.18 -5.62 -7.00
N PRO A 188 -0.43 -6.54 -7.62
CA PRO A 188 -1.05 -7.60 -8.40
C PRO A 188 -2.01 -8.40 -7.51
N GLN A 189 -3.17 -8.76 -8.05
CA GLN A 189 -4.12 -9.61 -7.33
C GLN A 189 -3.45 -10.97 -7.01
N PRO A 190 -3.56 -11.47 -5.77
CA PRO A 190 -2.97 -12.74 -5.41
C PRO A 190 -3.58 -13.88 -6.23
N ALA A 191 -2.72 -14.76 -6.76
CA ALA A 191 -3.15 -15.97 -7.46
C ALA A 191 -3.51 -17.05 -6.43
N GLY A 192 -4.79 -17.38 -6.28
CA GLY A 192 -5.23 -18.48 -5.41
C GLY A 192 -6.71 -18.46 -5.08
N ALA A 193 -7.24 -19.61 -4.68
CA ALA A 193 -8.61 -19.73 -4.18
C ALA A 193 -8.66 -19.32 -2.69
N CYS A 194 -9.71 -18.60 -2.30
CA CYS A 194 -10.00 -18.31 -0.90
C CYS A 194 -10.23 -19.63 -0.16
N ARG A 195 -9.46 -19.88 0.90
CA ARG A 195 -9.61 -21.07 1.76
C ARG A 195 -10.35 -20.67 3.03
N ALA A 196 -11.43 -21.36 3.35
CA ALA A 196 -12.04 -21.26 4.67
C ALA A 196 -11.03 -21.75 5.72
N VAL A 197 -10.64 -20.85 6.61
CA VAL A 197 -9.78 -21.14 7.77
C VAL A 197 -10.59 -21.03 9.05
N GLY A 198 -10.10 -21.65 10.13
CA GLY A 198 -10.66 -21.51 11.47
C GLY A 198 -10.32 -20.16 12.09
N ALA A 199 -9.91 -20.14 13.35
CA ALA A 199 -9.26 -18.96 13.91
C ALA A 199 -7.86 -18.80 13.31
N LEU A 200 -7.41 -17.54 13.18
CA LEU A 200 -6.08 -17.20 12.68
C LEU A 200 -5.28 -16.51 13.79
N GLY A 201 -4.08 -17.01 14.06
CA GLY A 201 -3.09 -16.40 14.92
C GLY A 201 -1.96 -15.81 14.11
N ILE A 202 -1.50 -14.61 14.47
CA ILE A 202 -0.37 -13.96 13.79
C ILE A 202 0.60 -13.43 14.84
N VAL A 203 1.86 -13.88 14.78
CA VAL A 203 2.95 -13.33 15.60
C VAL A 203 3.98 -12.69 14.68
N GLU A 204 4.19 -11.39 14.85
CA GLU A 204 5.19 -10.63 14.10
C GLU A 204 6.44 -10.40 14.93
N THR A 205 7.59 -10.65 14.31
CA THR A 205 8.91 -10.61 14.95
C THR A 205 9.90 -9.86 14.08
N THR A 206 11.05 -9.48 14.66
CA THR A 206 12.16 -8.93 13.89
C THR A 206 13.18 -10.03 13.60
N GLY A 207 13.46 -10.25 12.31
CA GLY A 207 14.40 -11.25 11.84
C GLY A 207 13.83 -12.67 11.86
N TYR A 208 14.47 -13.54 11.06
CA TYR A 208 13.98 -14.91 10.85
C TYR A 208 14.06 -15.79 12.10
N VAL A 209 15.09 -15.60 12.93
CA VAL A 209 15.29 -16.38 14.16
C VAL A 209 14.13 -16.18 15.14
N GLY A 210 13.66 -14.93 15.28
CA GLY A 210 12.50 -14.62 16.12
C GLY A 210 11.24 -15.32 15.61
N SER A 211 11.02 -15.35 14.30
CA SER A 211 9.85 -15.99 13.70
C SER A 211 9.87 -17.51 13.86
N VAL A 212 11.05 -18.14 13.73
CA VAL A 212 11.21 -19.58 13.97
C VAL A 212 10.95 -19.92 15.44
N ALA A 213 11.51 -19.14 16.37
CA ALA A 213 11.28 -19.33 17.80
C ALA A 213 9.80 -19.16 18.17
N ALA A 214 9.13 -18.13 17.62
CA ALA A 214 7.70 -17.93 17.80
C ALA A 214 6.88 -19.09 17.23
N SER A 215 7.21 -19.57 16.03
CA SER A 215 6.52 -20.71 15.41
C SER A 215 6.67 -21.99 16.22
N ASP A 216 7.89 -22.28 16.68
CA ASP A 216 8.18 -23.43 17.55
C ASP A 216 7.44 -23.33 18.90
N GLN A 217 7.33 -22.13 19.48
CA GLN A 217 6.56 -21.92 20.70
C GLN A 217 5.05 -22.13 20.47
N MET A 218 4.48 -21.56 19.39
CA MET A 218 3.05 -21.67 19.08
C MET A 218 2.59 -23.14 18.98
N VAL A 219 3.32 -23.97 18.25
CA VAL A 219 2.98 -25.40 18.05
C VAL A 219 3.23 -26.26 19.30
N LYS A 220 4.00 -25.77 20.27
CA LYS A 220 4.21 -26.45 21.56
C LYS A 220 3.15 -26.10 22.59
N GLU A 221 2.59 -24.89 22.49
CA GLU A 221 1.59 -24.38 23.43
C GLU A 221 0.19 -24.93 23.12
N ALA A 222 -0.13 -25.15 21.84
CA ALA A 222 -1.47 -25.48 21.39
C ALA A 222 -1.47 -26.35 20.12
N ASP A 223 -2.61 -27.00 19.86
CA ASP A 223 -2.84 -27.76 18.62
C ASP A 223 -3.21 -26.80 17.48
N VAL A 224 -2.18 -26.22 16.86
CA VAL A 224 -2.28 -25.27 15.76
C VAL A 224 -1.37 -25.65 14.59
N ASP A 225 -1.83 -25.40 13.37
CA ASP A 225 -1.05 -25.64 12.15
C ASP A 225 -0.37 -24.34 11.70
N VAL A 226 0.93 -24.38 11.41
CA VAL A 226 1.63 -23.23 10.82
C VAL A 226 1.28 -23.14 9.33
N VAL A 227 0.57 -22.09 8.95
CA VAL A 227 0.01 -21.91 7.61
C VAL A 227 1.00 -21.25 6.65
N SER A 228 1.67 -20.18 7.11
CA SER A 228 2.56 -19.39 6.26
C SER A 228 3.53 -18.55 7.08
N LEU A 229 4.69 -18.27 6.48
CA LEU A 229 5.61 -17.23 6.91
C LEU A 229 5.54 -16.08 5.91
N THR A 230 5.08 -14.92 6.37
CA THR A 230 5.02 -13.72 5.55
C THR A 230 6.22 -12.84 5.89
N ILE A 231 7.07 -12.61 4.90
CA ILE A 231 8.17 -11.65 5.03
C ILE A 231 7.58 -10.26 4.81
N GLY A 232 7.50 -9.48 5.89
CA GLY A 232 7.18 -8.07 5.84
C GLY A 232 8.38 -7.25 5.38
N SER A 233 8.23 -5.93 5.35
CA SER A 233 9.34 -5.04 5.05
C SER A 233 10.08 -4.60 6.32
N GLY A 234 11.31 -4.10 6.19
CA GLY A 234 12.08 -3.56 7.33
C GLY A 234 12.54 -4.62 8.34
N GLY A 235 12.75 -5.87 7.89
CA GLY A 235 13.22 -6.97 8.73
C GLY A 235 12.13 -7.62 9.58
N ARG A 236 10.85 -7.24 9.41
CA ARG A 236 9.74 -7.89 10.09
C ARG A 236 9.33 -9.18 9.39
N VAL A 237 9.05 -10.21 10.17
CA VAL A 237 8.59 -11.52 9.71
C VAL A 237 7.39 -11.94 10.55
N ALA A 238 6.28 -12.27 9.89
CA ALA A 238 5.07 -12.73 10.53
C ALA A 238 4.91 -14.24 10.35
N ALA A 239 4.67 -14.95 11.44
CA ALA A 239 4.27 -16.35 11.42
C ALA A 239 2.75 -16.43 11.62
N LEU A 240 2.09 -17.23 10.76
CA LEU A 240 0.65 -17.41 10.78
C LEU A 240 0.33 -18.85 11.19
N VAL A 241 -0.61 -18.99 12.11
CA VAL A 241 -1.17 -20.28 12.54
C VAL A 241 -2.67 -20.30 12.33
N ASP A 242 -3.22 -21.47 12.01
CA ASP A 242 -4.66 -21.72 12.04
C ASP A 242 -5.03 -22.82 13.04
N GLY A 243 -6.29 -22.82 13.47
CA GLY A 243 -6.80 -23.79 14.42
C GLY A 243 -8.14 -23.39 15.02
N ARG A 244 -8.49 -24.01 16.15
CA ARG A 244 -9.64 -23.57 16.95
C ARG A 244 -9.32 -22.27 17.70
N LEU A 245 -10.35 -21.49 18.03
CA LEU A 245 -10.17 -20.17 18.65
C LEU A 245 -9.43 -20.22 19.99
N ASP A 246 -9.73 -21.21 20.84
CA ASP A 246 -9.08 -21.45 22.11
C ASP A 246 -7.61 -21.82 21.96
N GLU A 247 -7.31 -22.74 21.04
CA GLU A 247 -5.93 -23.17 20.70
C GLU A 247 -5.11 -22.01 20.15
N VAL A 248 -5.64 -21.29 19.16
CA VAL A 248 -4.97 -20.13 18.56
C VAL A 248 -4.72 -19.03 19.59
N ALA A 249 -5.69 -18.75 20.46
CA ALA A 249 -5.55 -17.76 21.52
C ALA A 249 -4.56 -18.17 22.62
N ALA A 250 -4.26 -19.46 22.77
CA ALA A 250 -3.18 -19.95 23.62
C ALA A 250 -1.83 -19.83 22.91
N ALA A 251 -1.76 -20.23 21.63
CA ALA A 251 -0.55 -20.21 20.82
C ALA A 251 0.11 -18.82 20.73
N VAL A 252 -0.68 -17.76 20.49
CA VAL A 252 -0.16 -16.42 20.19
C VAL A 252 0.13 -15.53 21.41
N ARG A 253 0.18 -16.12 22.61
CA ARG A 253 0.44 -15.38 23.86
C ARG A 253 1.90 -15.02 24.09
#